data_AF-I0JNX9-F1
#
_entry.id   AF-I0JNX9-F1
#
_cell.length_a   1.000
_cell.length_b   1.000
_cell.length_c   1.000
_cell.angle_alpha   90.00
_cell.angle_beta   90.00
_cell.angle_gamma   90.00
#
_symmetry.space_group_name_H-M   'P 1'
#
loop_
_entity.id
_entity.type
_entity.pdbx_description
1 polymer ?
#
loop_
_entity_poly.entity_id
_entity_poly.type
_entity_poly.pdbx_seq_one_letter_code
_entity_poly.pdbx_strand_id
1 'polypeptide(L)'
;MTLNPYFDFVHQFFTSYGCAILEKSESHLRVQLTSSMDEEIMNRPFYWHYMTKMNRPGDPMQLLFTNTSHSKEGGIYLHAGTPKLHTIYGAAIKKGKTARLYEAVEQPLQNRALCPWLVVNIHLHYRGKQSKDETLSLGLNLVHGTLLPNMMERLWKMEFEPTVSDYTFPMTPLINLENAYKRIERYVEGYVSSISHDWATRSLKHLQEEKDLLESFYSSEDIGLEQFTKEQEQIDTRYSPRILMEALNGGLFYISQKSNSYVIKNLAAD
;
A
#
# COMPACT_ATOMS: atom_id res chain seq x y z
N MET A 1 -12.18 -14.86 -23.49
CA MET A 1 -12.85 -14.81 -22.19
C MET A 1 -12.06 -13.86 -21.31
N THR A 2 -12.68 -12.78 -20.85
CA THR A 2 -12.02 -11.79 -19.99
C THR A 2 -11.76 -12.42 -18.62
N LEU A 3 -10.49 -12.75 -18.35
CA LEU A 3 -10.02 -13.11 -17.02
C LEU A 3 -10.40 -11.97 -16.08
N ASN A 4 -11.20 -12.24 -15.06
CA ASN A 4 -11.55 -11.22 -14.08
C ASN A 4 -10.35 -11.06 -13.14
N PRO A 5 -9.64 -9.91 -13.16
CA PRO A 5 -8.42 -9.72 -12.38
C PRO A 5 -8.67 -9.83 -10.86
N TYR A 6 -9.91 -9.58 -10.41
CA TYR A 6 -10.28 -9.72 -9.01
C TYR A 6 -10.25 -11.18 -8.56
N PHE A 7 -10.50 -12.11 -9.46
CA PHE A 7 -10.53 -13.54 -9.13
C PHE A 7 -9.14 -14.07 -8.81
N ASP A 8 -8.14 -13.72 -9.63
CA ASP A 8 -6.75 -14.09 -9.41
C ASP A 8 -6.22 -13.49 -8.11
N PHE A 9 -6.54 -12.23 -7.85
CA PHE A 9 -6.20 -11.58 -6.59
C PHE A 9 -6.80 -12.30 -5.37
N VAL A 10 -8.10 -12.58 -5.40
CA VAL A 10 -8.81 -13.25 -4.30
C VAL A 10 -8.24 -14.65 -4.05
N HIS A 11 -7.99 -15.40 -5.13
CA HIS A 11 -7.34 -16.70 -5.06
C HIS A 11 -5.96 -16.61 -4.40
N GLN A 12 -5.07 -15.75 -4.91
CA GLN A 12 -3.73 -15.56 -4.37
C GLN A 12 -3.76 -15.11 -2.90
N PHE A 13 -4.64 -14.17 -2.55
CA PHE A 13 -4.82 -13.71 -1.18
C PHE A 13 -5.13 -14.89 -0.26
N PHE A 14 -6.20 -15.64 -0.52
CA PHE A 14 -6.61 -16.72 0.37
C PHE A 14 -5.57 -17.86 0.46
N THR A 15 -4.92 -18.20 -0.66
CA THR A 15 -3.82 -19.18 -0.66
C THR A 15 -2.64 -18.68 0.20
N SER A 16 -2.25 -17.41 0.09
CA SER A 16 -1.13 -16.84 0.86
C SER A 16 -1.37 -16.84 2.38
N TYR A 17 -2.63 -16.79 2.81
CA TYR A 17 -3.01 -16.86 4.22
C TYR A 17 -3.44 -18.27 4.67
N GLY A 18 -3.11 -19.31 3.89
CA GLY A 18 -3.34 -20.70 4.26
C GLY A 18 -4.82 -21.11 4.30
N CYS A 19 -5.70 -20.39 3.63
CA CYS A 19 -7.10 -20.80 3.48
C CYS A 19 -7.18 -21.93 2.43
N ALA A 20 -7.96 -22.97 2.72
CA ALA A 20 -8.08 -24.10 1.80
C ALA A 20 -9.03 -23.75 0.65
N ILE A 21 -8.58 -23.99 -0.59
CA ILE A 21 -9.40 -23.84 -1.78
C ILE A 21 -10.18 -25.14 -1.97
N LEU A 22 -11.48 -25.11 -1.70
CA LEU A 22 -12.35 -26.29 -1.80
C LEU A 22 -12.76 -26.57 -3.25
N GLU A 23 -12.99 -25.52 -4.01
CA GLU A 23 -13.42 -25.60 -5.40
C GLU A 23 -12.89 -24.39 -6.18
N LYS A 24 -12.38 -24.64 -7.40
CA LYS A 24 -11.92 -23.61 -8.32
C LYS A 24 -12.42 -23.93 -9.72
N SER A 25 -13.19 -23.01 -10.28
CA SER A 25 -13.69 -23.03 -11.66
C SER A 25 -13.43 -21.68 -12.31
N GLU A 26 -13.62 -21.57 -13.62
CA GLU A 26 -13.56 -20.29 -14.34
C GLU A 26 -14.66 -19.31 -13.88
N SER A 27 -15.76 -19.84 -13.32
CA SER A 27 -16.93 -19.06 -12.92
C SER A 27 -17.02 -18.78 -11.43
N HIS A 28 -16.37 -19.58 -10.58
CA HIS A 28 -16.50 -19.47 -9.13
C HIS A 28 -15.31 -20.05 -8.35
N LEU A 29 -15.10 -19.56 -7.13
CA LEU A 29 -14.08 -19.99 -6.18
C LEU A 29 -14.73 -20.23 -4.83
N ARG A 30 -14.57 -21.44 -4.27
CA ARG A 30 -15.00 -21.78 -2.92
C ARG A 30 -13.80 -21.91 -2.00
N VAL A 31 -13.80 -21.15 -0.92
CA VAL A 31 -12.69 -21.06 0.04
C VAL A 31 -13.19 -21.39 1.44
N GLN A 32 -12.48 -22.28 2.13
CA GLN A 32 -12.60 -22.48 3.57
C GLN A 32 -11.68 -21.50 4.29
N LEU A 33 -12.26 -20.63 5.13
CA LEU A 33 -11.47 -19.68 5.90
C LEU A 33 -10.72 -20.39 7.03
N THR A 34 -9.58 -19.81 7.42
CA THR A 34 -8.95 -20.09 8.71
C THR A 34 -9.63 -19.29 9.81
N SER A 35 -9.48 -19.68 11.07
CA SER A 35 -10.04 -18.94 12.22
C SER A 35 -9.62 -17.47 12.22
N SER A 36 -8.33 -17.21 11.98
CA SER A 36 -7.80 -15.84 11.89
C SER A 36 -8.38 -15.05 10.73
N MET A 37 -8.62 -15.68 9.58
CA MET A 37 -9.17 -14.98 8.43
C MET A 37 -10.66 -14.70 8.59
N ASP A 38 -11.43 -15.63 9.16
CA ASP A 38 -12.86 -15.43 9.48
C ASP A 38 -13.03 -14.24 10.43
N GLU A 39 -12.24 -14.18 11.52
CA GLU A 39 -12.28 -13.07 12.46
C GLU A 39 -12.00 -11.72 11.79
N GLU A 40 -10.99 -11.65 10.91
CA GLU A 40 -10.59 -10.42 10.24
C GLU A 40 -11.60 -9.95 9.18
N ILE A 41 -12.15 -10.85 8.35
CA ILE A 41 -12.95 -10.45 7.18
C ILE A 41 -14.46 -10.63 7.34
N MET A 42 -14.92 -11.45 8.29
CA MET A 42 -16.35 -11.72 8.50
C MET A 42 -16.99 -10.82 9.54
N ASN A 43 -16.20 -10.02 10.28
CA ASN A 43 -16.68 -9.13 11.33
C ASN A 43 -17.57 -9.87 12.36
N ARG A 44 -17.08 -11.03 12.83
CA ARG A 44 -17.75 -11.88 13.83
C ARG A 44 -16.97 -11.93 15.16
N PRO A 45 -16.53 -10.81 15.75
CA PRO A 45 -15.65 -10.81 16.92
C PRO A 45 -16.31 -11.47 18.15
N PHE A 46 -17.63 -11.30 18.32
CA PHE A 46 -18.36 -11.91 19.44
C PHE A 46 -18.41 -13.44 19.38
N TYR A 47 -18.47 -14.01 18.17
CA TYR A 47 -18.44 -15.47 17.98
C TYR A 47 -17.08 -16.03 18.43
N TRP A 48 -15.99 -15.45 17.94
CA TRP A 48 -14.63 -15.87 18.29
C TRP A 48 -14.30 -15.65 19.76
N HIS A 49 -14.75 -14.53 20.35
CA HIS A 49 -14.63 -14.28 21.78
C HIS A 49 -15.34 -15.34 22.62
N TYR A 50 -16.55 -15.72 22.23
CA TYR A 50 -17.32 -16.76 22.91
C TYR A 50 -16.66 -18.16 22.77
N MET A 51 -16.22 -18.54 21.57
CA MET A 51 -15.50 -19.80 21.33
C MET A 51 -14.22 -19.90 22.17
N THR A 52 -13.44 -18.81 22.22
CA THR A 52 -12.20 -18.73 23.01
C THR A 52 -12.49 -18.84 24.51
N LYS A 53 -13.50 -18.13 25.03
CA LYS A 53 -13.91 -18.24 26.44
C LYS A 53 -14.37 -19.63 26.83
N MET A 54 -15.02 -20.34 25.91
CA MET A 54 -15.50 -21.70 26.13
C MET A 54 -14.41 -22.76 25.90
N ASN A 55 -13.19 -22.36 25.53
CA ASN A 55 -12.09 -23.24 25.14
C ASN A 55 -12.53 -24.29 24.08
N ARG A 56 -13.35 -23.85 23.12
CA ARG A 56 -13.86 -24.68 22.02
C ARG A 56 -13.23 -24.26 20.70
N PRO A 57 -12.97 -25.21 19.78
CA PRO A 57 -12.60 -24.85 18.42
C PRO A 57 -13.77 -24.12 17.76
N GLY A 58 -13.50 -22.95 17.19
CA GLY A 58 -14.48 -22.27 16.34
C GLY A 58 -14.62 -22.95 14.98
N ASP A 59 -15.70 -22.64 14.29
CA ASP A 59 -16.07 -23.14 12.97
C ASP A 59 -16.01 -21.96 11.97
N PRO A 60 -14.88 -21.80 11.24
CA PRO A 60 -14.73 -20.73 10.26
C PRO A 60 -15.67 -20.92 9.07
N MET A 61 -16.16 -19.82 8.50
CA MET A 61 -17.09 -19.87 7.38
C MET A 61 -16.43 -20.29 6.06
N GLN A 62 -17.25 -20.82 5.16
CA GLN A 62 -16.91 -20.96 3.75
C GLN A 62 -17.43 -19.77 2.96
N LEU A 63 -16.62 -19.28 2.02
CA LEU A 63 -17.00 -18.22 1.09
C LEU A 63 -17.02 -18.75 -0.34
N LEU A 64 -18.08 -18.40 -1.07
CA LEU A 64 -18.22 -18.64 -2.49
C LEU A 64 -18.12 -17.31 -3.23
N PHE A 65 -17.15 -17.17 -4.12
CA PHE A 65 -16.96 -16.00 -4.98
C PHE A 65 -17.33 -16.35 -6.41
N THR A 66 -17.95 -15.42 -7.15
CA THR A 66 -18.43 -15.68 -8.52
C THR A 66 -18.01 -14.58 -9.49
N ASN A 67 -17.80 -14.95 -10.75
CA ASN A 67 -17.49 -14.02 -11.84
C ASN A 67 -18.75 -13.55 -12.60
N THR A 68 -19.94 -14.03 -12.22
CA THR A 68 -21.20 -13.62 -12.81
C THR A 68 -22.21 -13.29 -11.72
N SER A 69 -23.07 -12.30 -11.99
CA SER A 69 -24.16 -11.87 -11.10
C SER A 69 -25.29 -12.89 -10.99
N HIS A 70 -25.33 -13.89 -11.89
CA HIS A 70 -26.39 -14.88 -12.01
C HIS A 70 -25.90 -16.30 -11.68
N SER A 71 -25.22 -16.47 -10.53
CA SER A 71 -24.91 -17.82 -10.04
C SER A 71 -26.16 -18.46 -9.41
N LYS A 72 -26.43 -19.73 -9.76
CA LYS A 72 -27.55 -20.50 -9.19
C LYS A 72 -27.35 -20.85 -7.70
N GLU A 73 -26.10 -20.84 -7.24
CA GLU A 73 -25.72 -21.27 -5.89
C GLU A 73 -25.64 -20.11 -4.87
N GLY A 74 -26.02 -18.88 -5.28
CA GLY A 74 -25.64 -17.68 -4.52
C GLY A 74 -24.13 -17.47 -4.54
N GLY A 75 -23.63 -16.44 -3.87
CA GLY A 75 -22.20 -16.14 -3.82
C GLY A 75 -21.89 -14.65 -3.93
N ILE A 76 -20.65 -14.30 -3.60
CA ILE A 76 -20.12 -12.95 -3.64
C ILE A 76 -19.63 -12.67 -5.05
N TYR A 77 -20.43 -11.91 -5.81
CA TYR A 77 -20.03 -11.46 -7.14
C TYR A 77 -18.81 -10.54 -7.05
N LEU A 78 -17.74 -10.86 -7.78
CA LEU A 78 -16.48 -10.11 -7.78
C LEU A 78 -16.48 -9.03 -8.87
N HIS A 79 -16.76 -7.79 -8.47
CA HIS A 79 -16.57 -6.61 -9.30
C HIS A 79 -15.96 -5.47 -8.48
N ALA A 80 -15.60 -4.37 -9.14
CA ALA A 80 -14.90 -3.24 -8.52
C ALA A 80 -15.63 -2.62 -7.32
N GLY A 81 -16.95 -2.74 -7.25
CA GLY A 81 -17.78 -2.15 -6.19
C GLY A 81 -18.20 -3.15 -5.10
N THR A 82 -17.70 -4.38 -5.13
CA THR A 82 -18.08 -5.40 -4.15
C THR A 82 -17.53 -5.03 -2.76
N PRO A 83 -18.37 -4.81 -1.73
CA PRO A 83 -17.88 -4.39 -0.42
C PRO A 83 -16.89 -5.38 0.22
N LYS A 84 -17.14 -6.69 0.05
CA LYS A 84 -16.22 -7.74 0.56
C LYS A 84 -14.85 -7.67 -0.11
N LEU A 85 -14.78 -7.31 -1.39
CA LEU A 85 -13.49 -7.15 -2.08
C LEU A 85 -12.68 -6.00 -1.47
N HIS A 86 -13.32 -4.87 -1.14
CA HIS A 86 -12.68 -3.78 -0.39
C HIS A 86 -12.20 -4.22 1.00
N THR A 87 -12.99 -5.04 1.71
CA THR A 87 -12.54 -5.62 3.00
C THR A 87 -11.28 -6.45 2.82
N ILE A 88 -11.23 -7.30 1.78
CA ILE A 88 -10.06 -8.14 1.48
C ILE A 88 -8.85 -7.28 1.10
N TYR A 89 -9.02 -6.23 0.28
CA TYR A 89 -7.94 -5.28 -0.01
C TYR A 89 -7.42 -4.60 1.25
N GLY A 90 -8.30 -4.11 2.12
CA GLY A 90 -7.92 -3.50 3.38
C GLY A 90 -7.12 -4.46 4.27
N ALA A 91 -7.56 -5.72 4.37
CA ALA A 91 -6.83 -6.76 5.09
C ALA A 91 -5.45 -7.04 4.48
N ALA A 92 -5.36 -7.10 3.15
CA ALA A 92 -4.10 -7.32 2.43
C ALA A 92 -3.12 -6.16 2.67
N ILE A 93 -3.56 -4.92 2.55
CA ILE A 93 -2.74 -3.72 2.78
C ILE A 93 -2.28 -3.68 4.25
N LYS A 94 -3.19 -3.93 5.20
CA LYS A 94 -2.88 -3.93 6.63
C LYS A 94 -1.83 -4.97 7.01
N LYS A 95 -1.95 -6.19 6.49
CA LYS A 95 -1.01 -7.29 6.78
C LYS A 95 0.30 -7.16 5.98
N GLY A 96 0.25 -6.55 4.80
CA GLY A 96 1.40 -6.32 3.91
C GLY A 96 2.18 -5.03 4.19
N LYS A 97 1.96 -4.35 5.32
CA LYS A 97 2.64 -3.07 5.64
C LYS A 97 4.15 -3.21 5.77
N THR A 98 4.61 -4.35 6.30
CA THR A 98 6.04 -4.59 6.55
C THR A 98 6.47 -5.96 6.09
N ALA A 99 7.66 -6.04 5.51
CA ALA A 99 8.26 -7.31 5.09
C ALA A 99 9.74 -7.37 5.44
N ARG A 100 10.25 -8.57 5.67
CA ARG A 100 11.68 -8.87 5.66
C ARG A 100 11.89 -10.07 4.76
N LEU A 101 12.66 -9.87 3.69
CA LEU A 101 12.80 -10.83 2.60
C LEU A 101 14.25 -10.95 2.18
N TYR A 102 14.64 -12.14 1.76
CA TYR A 102 15.98 -12.49 1.30
C TYR A 102 15.90 -13.01 -0.13
N GLU A 103 16.82 -12.57 -0.99
CA GLU A 103 16.88 -13.06 -2.37
C GLU A 103 17.06 -14.58 -2.36
N ALA A 104 16.17 -15.27 -3.08
CA ALA A 104 16.28 -16.71 -3.28
C ALA A 104 17.46 -16.99 -4.20
N VAL A 105 18.47 -17.70 -3.71
CA VAL A 105 19.65 -18.05 -4.51
C VAL A 105 19.68 -19.56 -4.68
N GLU A 106 19.43 -20.03 -5.90
CA GLU A 106 19.56 -21.45 -6.23
C GLU A 106 21.04 -21.88 -6.18
N GLN A 107 21.32 -22.91 -5.36
CA GLN A 107 22.60 -23.64 -5.30
C GLN A 107 23.86 -22.77 -5.39
N PRO A 108 24.08 -21.86 -4.44
CA PRO A 108 25.31 -21.09 -4.39
C PRO A 108 26.51 -22.00 -4.21
N LEU A 109 27.42 -22.04 -5.20
CA LEU A 109 28.71 -22.74 -5.08
C LEU A 109 29.64 -22.15 -4.01
N GLN A 110 29.33 -20.97 -3.47
CA GLN A 110 30.16 -20.23 -2.51
C GLN A 110 29.29 -19.39 -1.57
N ASN A 111 29.82 -19.10 -0.37
CA ASN A 111 29.16 -18.21 0.59
C ASN A 111 28.92 -16.82 -0.01
N ARG A 112 27.67 -16.35 0.03
CA ARG A 112 27.29 -15.03 -0.50
C ARG A 112 26.73 -14.11 0.57
N ALA A 113 27.30 -12.90 0.64
CA ALA A 113 26.78 -11.83 1.46
C ALA A 113 25.54 -11.20 0.80
N LEU A 114 24.50 -10.96 1.60
CA LEU A 114 23.29 -10.24 1.17
C LEU A 114 23.29 -8.81 1.75
N CYS A 115 23.20 -7.83 0.86
CA CYS A 115 23.13 -6.40 1.16
C CYS A 115 21.72 -6.02 1.64
N PRO A 116 21.57 -5.39 2.82
CA PRO A 116 20.29 -4.87 3.28
C PRO A 116 19.88 -3.60 2.53
N TRP A 117 18.68 -3.63 1.96
CA TRP A 117 17.98 -2.49 1.38
C TRP A 117 16.70 -2.21 2.16
N LEU A 118 16.53 -0.97 2.62
CA LEU A 118 15.24 -0.48 3.08
C LEU A 118 14.46 0.00 1.87
N VAL A 119 13.33 -0.61 1.59
CA VAL A 119 12.43 -0.19 0.51
C VAL A 119 11.17 0.37 1.11
N VAL A 120 10.78 1.56 0.69
CA VAL A 120 9.58 2.26 1.17
C VAL A 120 8.79 2.73 -0.04
N ASN A 121 7.51 2.41 -0.05
CA ASN A 121 6.57 2.91 -1.05
C ASN A 121 5.75 4.03 -0.42
N ILE A 122 5.84 5.22 -1.02
CA ILE A 122 5.27 6.45 -0.51
C ILE A 122 4.24 6.95 -1.50
N HIS A 123 3.10 7.39 -1.01
CA HIS A 123 2.06 8.04 -1.80
C HIS A 123 2.03 9.53 -1.47
N LEU A 124 2.16 10.35 -2.50
CA LEU A 124 2.10 11.81 -2.43
C LEU A 124 0.74 12.26 -2.93
N HIS A 125 0.00 12.92 -2.04
CA HIS A 125 -1.30 13.48 -2.33
C HIS A 125 -1.18 14.99 -2.45
N TYR A 126 -1.24 15.49 -3.67
CA TYR A 126 -1.33 16.93 -3.95
C TYR A 126 -2.81 17.32 -3.83
N ARG A 127 -3.10 18.30 -2.97
CA ARG A 127 -4.45 18.78 -2.67
C ARG A 127 -4.49 20.29 -2.86
N GLY A 128 -5.54 20.77 -3.51
CA GLY A 128 -5.82 22.17 -3.79
C GLY A 128 -7.00 22.26 -4.75
N LYS A 129 -7.01 23.26 -5.63
CA LYS A 129 -8.00 23.38 -6.72
C LYS A 129 -8.00 22.13 -7.61
N GLN A 130 -6.82 21.56 -7.83
CA GLN A 130 -6.65 20.29 -8.52
C GLN A 130 -6.05 19.29 -7.54
N SER A 131 -6.50 18.04 -7.63
CA SER A 131 -5.93 16.93 -6.90
C SER A 131 -5.12 16.07 -7.85
N LYS A 132 -3.90 15.74 -7.45
CA LYS A 132 -3.03 14.78 -8.14
C LYS A 132 -2.50 13.81 -7.09
N ASP A 133 -2.42 12.54 -7.44
CA ASP A 133 -1.81 11.52 -6.61
C ASP A 133 -0.61 10.92 -7.36
N GLU A 134 0.46 10.61 -6.64
CA GLU A 134 1.70 10.07 -7.21
C GLU A 134 2.34 9.07 -6.24
N THR A 135 2.78 7.92 -6.74
CA THR A 135 3.42 6.90 -5.92
C THR A 135 4.91 6.85 -6.23
N LEU A 136 5.74 6.94 -5.18
CA LEU A 136 7.17 6.82 -5.24
C LEU A 136 7.61 5.51 -4.59
N SER A 137 8.47 4.76 -5.28
CA SER A 137 9.12 3.57 -4.72
C SER A 137 10.59 3.86 -4.49
N LEU A 138 11.01 3.94 -3.23
CA LEU A 138 12.37 4.34 -2.87
C LEU A 138 13.10 3.20 -2.18
N GLY A 139 14.32 2.93 -2.63
CA GLY A 139 15.24 1.95 -2.04
C GLY A 139 16.46 2.64 -1.47
N LEU A 140 16.79 2.39 -0.21
CA LEU A 140 18.00 2.88 0.44
C LEU A 140 18.88 1.72 0.86
N ASN A 141 20.10 1.69 0.35
CA ASN A 141 21.10 0.71 0.76
C ASN A 141 21.58 1.05 2.19
N LEU A 142 21.40 0.14 3.15
CA LEU A 142 21.72 0.41 4.55
C LEU A 142 23.21 0.21 4.89
N VAL A 143 24.05 -0.13 3.91
CA VAL A 143 25.52 -0.22 4.06
C VAL A 143 26.18 1.02 3.49
N HIS A 144 25.89 1.35 2.23
CA HIS A 144 26.56 2.45 1.52
C HIS A 144 25.76 3.77 1.55
N GLY A 145 24.46 3.70 1.84
CA GLY A 145 23.58 4.88 1.86
C GLY A 145 23.13 5.37 0.49
N THR A 146 23.34 4.60 -0.58
CA THR A 146 22.83 4.91 -1.91
C THR A 146 21.30 4.83 -1.92
N LEU A 147 20.64 5.90 -2.38
CA LEU A 147 19.20 5.97 -2.56
C LEU A 147 18.85 5.80 -4.05
N LEU A 148 17.89 4.93 -4.35
CA LEU A 148 17.42 4.62 -5.69
C LEU A 148 15.91 4.83 -5.80
N PRO A 149 15.42 5.56 -6.82
CA PRO A 149 14.01 5.56 -7.17
C PRO A 149 13.61 4.27 -7.92
N ASN A 150 12.31 4.05 -8.04
CA ASN A 150 11.67 2.92 -8.73
C ASN A 150 12.21 1.55 -8.29
N MET A 151 12.45 1.40 -6.98
CA MET A 151 13.07 0.18 -6.45
C MET A 151 12.19 -1.06 -6.64
N MET A 152 10.86 -0.92 -6.48
CA MET A 152 9.94 -2.06 -6.65
C MET A 152 9.94 -2.63 -8.07
N GLU A 153 10.12 -1.83 -9.12
CA GLU A 153 10.22 -2.34 -10.50
C GLU A 153 11.43 -3.25 -10.72
N ARG A 154 12.50 -2.99 -9.95
CA ARG A 154 13.72 -3.80 -9.97
C ARG A 154 13.53 -5.08 -9.16
N LEU A 155 12.87 -4.98 -8.00
CA LEU A 155 12.59 -6.11 -7.12
C LEU A 155 11.58 -7.10 -7.71
N TRP A 156 10.63 -6.64 -8.53
CA TRP A 156 9.61 -7.51 -9.13
C TRP A 156 10.19 -8.58 -10.06
N LYS A 157 11.43 -8.39 -10.53
CA LYS A 157 12.15 -9.34 -11.39
C LYS A 157 12.95 -10.38 -10.61
N MET A 158 12.95 -10.29 -9.29
CA MET A 158 13.74 -11.14 -8.40
C MET A 158 12.83 -12.02 -7.55
N GLU A 159 13.33 -13.18 -7.16
CA GLU A 159 12.64 -14.08 -6.26
C GLU A 159 13.11 -13.86 -4.83
N PHE A 160 12.15 -13.90 -3.90
CA PHE A 160 12.37 -13.57 -2.49
C PHE A 160 11.73 -14.61 -1.58
N GLU A 161 12.44 -14.95 -0.52
CA GLU A 161 12.00 -15.86 0.53
C GLU A 161 12.02 -15.18 1.91
N PRO A 162 11.17 -15.61 2.86
CA PRO A 162 11.19 -15.11 4.24
C PRO A 162 12.38 -15.64 5.04
N THR A 163 13.01 -16.72 4.57
CA THR A 163 14.17 -17.37 5.17
C THR A 163 15.41 -17.15 4.32
N VAL A 164 16.59 -17.20 4.93
CA VAL A 164 17.85 -17.17 4.20
C VAL A 164 18.06 -18.50 3.47
N SER A 165 18.45 -18.45 2.21
CA SER A 165 18.84 -19.65 1.46
C SER A 165 20.20 -20.18 1.95
N ASP A 166 20.48 -21.46 1.72
CA ASP A 166 21.74 -22.10 2.13
C ASP A 166 22.96 -21.35 1.60
N TYR A 167 24.04 -21.30 2.41
CA TYR A 167 25.29 -20.57 2.10
C TYR A 167 25.11 -19.07 1.81
N THR A 168 24.00 -18.46 2.24
CA THR A 168 23.85 -17.00 2.22
C THR A 168 23.88 -16.44 3.65
N PHE A 169 24.40 -15.22 3.81
CA PHE A 169 24.38 -14.54 5.10
C PHE A 169 24.00 -13.06 4.95
N PRO A 170 23.09 -12.54 5.79
CA PRO A 170 22.71 -11.13 5.76
C PRO A 170 23.82 -10.26 6.35
N MET A 171 24.20 -9.19 5.65
CA MET A 171 25.12 -8.20 6.19
C MET A 171 24.42 -7.31 7.21
N THR A 172 25.16 -6.90 8.24
CA THR A 172 24.68 -5.98 9.26
C THR A 172 24.49 -4.57 8.66
N PRO A 173 23.31 -3.97 8.81
CA PRO A 173 23.09 -2.56 8.45
C PRO A 173 24.05 -1.64 9.21
N LEU A 174 24.74 -0.75 8.50
CA LEU A 174 25.57 0.30 9.11
C LEU A 174 24.73 1.54 9.44
N ILE A 175 23.68 1.77 8.66
CA ILE A 175 22.74 2.87 8.84
C ILE A 175 21.53 2.33 9.62
N ASN A 176 21.19 2.97 10.74
CA ASN A 176 19.99 2.64 11.49
C ASN A 176 18.71 2.99 10.71
N LEU A 177 17.60 2.34 11.06
CA LEU A 177 16.33 2.56 10.35
C LEU A 177 15.82 4.00 10.51
N GLU A 178 16.02 4.63 11.67
CA GLU A 178 15.55 5.99 11.91
C GLU A 178 16.24 7.01 10.99
N ASN A 179 17.57 6.95 10.85
CA ASN A 179 18.30 7.84 9.95
C ASN A 179 18.03 7.49 8.48
N ALA A 180 17.78 6.22 8.19
CA ALA A 180 17.35 5.79 6.86
C ALA A 180 16.02 6.45 6.46
N TYR A 181 15.01 6.46 7.34
CA TYR A 181 13.75 7.16 7.09
C TYR A 181 13.93 8.67 6.94
N LYS A 182 14.70 9.32 7.82
CA LYS A 182 15.01 10.77 7.70
C LYS A 182 15.69 11.10 6.36
N ARG A 183 16.52 10.20 5.85
CA ARG A 183 17.19 10.39 4.55
C ARG A 183 16.22 10.26 3.38
N ILE A 184 15.27 9.32 3.47
CA ILE A 184 14.19 9.16 2.49
C ILE A 184 13.29 10.40 2.51
N GLU A 185 12.90 10.88 3.69
CA GLU A 185 12.09 12.10 3.87
C GLU A 185 12.76 13.32 3.20
N ARG A 186 14.04 13.58 3.51
CA ARG A 186 14.80 14.67 2.86
C ARG A 186 14.89 14.53 1.34
N TYR A 187 14.98 13.30 0.83
CA TYR A 187 14.97 13.07 -0.61
C TYR A 187 13.61 13.44 -1.22
N VAL A 188 12.51 13.04 -0.57
CA VAL A 188 11.16 13.38 -1.01
C VAL A 188 10.92 14.89 -0.94
N GLU A 189 11.36 15.56 0.13
CA GLU A 189 11.30 17.02 0.25
C GLU A 189 12.05 17.72 -0.89
N GLY A 190 13.26 17.26 -1.20
CA GLY A 190 14.06 17.76 -2.33
C GLY A 190 13.37 17.50 -3.68
N TYR A 191 12.81 16.32 -3.88
CA TYR A 191 12.05 15.97 -5.08
C TYR A 191 10.84 16.88 -5.27
N VAL A 192 10.01 17.03 -4.24
CA VAL A 192 8.83 17.90 -4.25
C VAL A 192 9.23 19.35 -4.53
N SER A 193 10.30 19.83 -3.89
CA SER A 193 10.82 21.20 -4.09
C SER A 193 11.30 21.45 -5.52
N SER A 194 11.75 20.42 -6.23
CA SER A 194 12.23 20.54 -7.61
C SER A 194 11.12 20.60 -8.66
N ILE A 195 9.90 20.18 -8.33
CA ILE A 195 8.74 20.17 -9.24
C ILE A 195 8.16 21.59 -9.36
N SER A 196 7.51 21.90 -10.48
CA SER A 196 6.77 23.16 -10.63
C SER A 196 5.63 23.28 -9.60
N HIS A 197 5.57 24.42 -8.92
CA HIS A 197 4.56 24.77 -7.94
C HIS A 197 3.40 25.61 -8.53
N ASP A 198 3.28 25.66 -9.86
CA ASP A 198 2.23 26.42 -10.55
C ASP A 198 0.82 26.04 -10.08
N TRP A 199 0.62 24.75 -9.77
CA TRP A 199 -0.65 24.24 -9.26
C TRP A 199 -0.99 24.90 -7.91
N ALA A 200 -0.02 25.10 -7.03
CA ALA A 200 -0.20 25.70 -5.71
C ALA A 200 -0.51 27.20 -5.84
N THR A 201 0.21 27.91 -6.71
CA THR A 201 -0.06 29.33 -6.98
C THR A 201 -1.47 29.55 -7.54
N ARG A 202 -1.92 28.70 -8.47
CA ARG A 202 -3.31 28.73 -8.99
C ARG A 202 -4.34 28.44 -7.90
N SER A 203 -4.01 27.52 -7.00
CA SER A 203 -4.86 27.16 -5.86
C SER A 203 -5.03 28.34 -4.90
N LEU A 204 -3.94 29.03 -4.53
CA LEU A 204 -3.97 30.21 -3.66
C LEU A 204 -4.72 31.38 -4.30
N LYS A 205 -4.50 31.64 -5.59
CA LYS A 205 -5.25 32.68 -6.29
C LYS A 205 -6.75 32.40 -6.24
N HIS A 206 -7.15 31.17 -6.49
CA HIS A 206 -8.56 30.79 -6.46
C HIS A 206 -9.14 30.81 -5.05
N LEU A 207 -8.36 30.41 -4.05
CA LEU A 207 -8.74 30.53 -2.64
C LEU A 207 -9.06 32.00 -2.29
N GLN A 208 -8.25 32.95 -2.73
CA GLN A 208 -8.50 34.37 -2.51
C GLN A 208 -9.76 34.84 -3.23
N GLU A 209 -9.93 34.49 -4.51
CA GLU A 209 -11.14 34.83 -5.29
C GLU A 209 -12.42 34.34 -4.59
N GLU A 210 -12.42 33.12 -4.05
CA GLU A 210 -13.57 32.54 -3.34
C GLU A 210 -13.81 33.20 -1.97
N LYS A 211 -12.74 33.60 -1.26
CA LYS A 211 -12.86 34.37 -0.01
C LYS A 211 -13.43 35.76 -0.25
N ASP A 212 -12.94 36.47 -1.26
CA ASP A 212 -13.44 37.80 -1.62
C ASP A 212 -14.93 37.75 -2.02
N LEU A 213 -15.30 36.70 -2.77
CA LEU A 213 -16.69 36.43 -3.15
C LEU A 213 -17.55 36.18 -1.90
N LEU A 214 -17.09 35.32 -0.98
CA LEU A 214 -17.78 35.04 0.28
C LEU A 214 -18.00 36.33 1.08
N GLU A 215 -16.95 37.14 1.26
CA GLU A 215 -17.04 38.42 1.97
C GLU A 215 -18.05 39.38 1.31
N SER A 216 -18.13 39.40 -0.02
CA SER A 216 -19.11 40.24 -0.75
C SER A 216 -20.57 39.83 -0.52
N PHE A 217 -20.87 38.55 -0.31
CA PHE A 217 -22.23 38.07 -0.01
C PHE A 217 -22.65 38.40 1.42
N TYR A 218 -21.76 38.15 2.39
CA TYR A 218 -22.05 38.34 3.81
C TYR A 218 -21.92 39.78 4.29
N SER A 219 -21.31 40.68 3.51
CA SER A 219 -21.28 42.11 3.83
C SER A 219 -22.61 42.83 3.58
N SER A 220 -23.52 42.23 2.81
CA SER A 220 -24.88 42.76 2.54
C SER A 220 -26.00 42.17 3.40
N GLU A 221 -25.75 41.07 4.11
CA GLU A 221 -26.77 40.36 4.87
C GLU A 221 -26.36 40.23 6.35
N ASP A 222 -27.30 40.46 7.27
CA ASP A 222 -27.13 40.38 8.73
C ASP A 222 -27.09 38.90 9.19
N ILE A 223 -26.33 38.06 8.50
CA ILE A 223 -26.29 36.61 8.66
C ILE A 223 -25.23 36.21 9.69
N GLY A 224 -25.57 35.22 10.50
CA GLY A 224 -24.77 34.78 11.64
C GLY A 224 -23.33 34.41 11.30
N LEU A 225 -22.40 35.00 12.06
CA LEU A 225 -20.96 34.78 12.02
C LEU A 225 -20.56 33.30 11.97
N GLU A 226 -21.36 32.41 12.56
CA GLU A 226 -21.13 30.96 12.55
C GLU A 226 -21.21 30.34 11.14
N GLN A 227 -22.15 30.77 10.30
CA GLN A 227 -22.31 30.25 8.93
C GLN A 227 -21.15 30.71 8.05
N PHE A 228 -20.79 32.00 8.15
CA PHE A 228 -19.63 32.56 7.48
C PHE A 228 -18.34 31.81 7.84
N THR A 229 -18.08 31.61 9.14
CA THR A 229 -16.87 30.93 9.62
C THR A 229 -16.80 29.50 9.09
N LYS A 230 -17.93 28.78 9.09
CA LYS A 230 -17.99 27.40 8.59
C LYS A 230 -17.75 27.31 7.09
N GLU A 231 -18.30 28.23 6.30
CA GLU A 231 -18.06 28.27 4.85
C GLU A 231 -16.61 28.67 4.53
N GLN A 232 -16.05 29.61 5.26
CA GLN A 232 -14.64 30.00 5.14
C GLN A 232 -13.71 28.81 5.43
N GLU A 233 -13.96 28.04 6.49
CA GLU A 233 -13.19 26.82 6.81
C GLU A 233 -13.29 25.76 5.70
N GLN A 234 -14.46 25.61 5.06
CA GLN A 234 -14.65 24.68 3.95
C GLN A 234 -13.85 25.11 2.71
N ILE A 235 -13.88 26.40 2.39
CA ILE A 235 -13.11 27.02 1.30
C ILE A 235 -11.61 26.81 1.56
N ASP A 236 -11.13 27.09 2.78
CA ASP A 236 -9.75 26.87 3.18
C ASP A 236 -9.35 25.40 3.08
N THR A 237 -10.17 24.48 3.60
CA THR A 237 -9.89 23.04 3.55
C THR A 237 -9.80 22.51 2.12
N ARG A 238 -10.59 23.09 1.20
CA ARG A 238 -10.69 22.66 -0.20
C ARG A 238 -9.57 23.21 -1.08
N TYR A 239 -9.24 24.49 -0.95
CA TYR A 239 -8.33 25.15 -1.89
C TYR A 239 -6.94 25.44 -1.33
N SER A 240 -6.72 25.32 -0.02
CA SER A 240 -5.39 25.45 0.56
C SER A 240 -4.45 24.38 0.00
N PRO A 241 -3.38 24.77 -0.72
CA PRO A 241 -2.49 23.82 -1.34
C PRO A 241 -1.67 23.10 -0.27
N ARG A 242 -1.72 21.78 -0.28
CA ARG A 242 -0.90 20.94 0.60
C ARG A 242 -0.51 19.65 -0.09
N ILE A 243 0.64 19.13 0.33
CA ILE A 243 1.13 17.82 -0.11
C ILE A 243 1.11 16.94 1.13
N LEU A 244 0.32 15.87 1.09
CA LEU A 244 0.31 14.86 2.15
C LEU A 244 1.18 13.69 1.70
N MET A 245 2.12 13.30 2.55
CA MET A 245 2.98 12.14 2.34
C MET A 245 2.46 10.99 3.20
N GLU A 246 2.10 9.87 2.57
CA GLU A 246 1.68 8.66 3.24
C GLU A 246 2.62 7.50 2.90
N ALA A 247 3.19 6.84 3.91
CA ALA A 247 3.96 5.61 3.70
C ALA A 247 2.99 4.43 3.59
N LEU A 248 2.86 3.85 2.39
CA LEU A 248 1.95 2.73 2.12
C LEU A 248 2.46 1.43 2.75
N ASN A 249 3.73 1.12 2.48
CA ASN A 249 4.42 -0.05 3.03
C ASN A 249 5.93 0.18 3.03
N GLY A 250 6.65 -0.62 3.81
CA GLY A 250 8.09 -0.63 3.78
C GLY A 250 8.67 -1.95 4.27
N GLY A 251 9.76 -2.39 3.65
CA GLY A 251 10.37 -3.68 3.95
C GLY A 251 11.88 -3.66 3.87
N LEU A 252 12.49 -4.66 4.50
CA LEU A 252 13.91 -4.95 4.40
C LEU A 252 14.12 -6.07 3.39
N PHE A 253 14.82 -5.76 2.32
CA PHE A 253 15.17 -6.70 1.26
C PHE A 253 16.67 -6.95 1.27
N TYR A 254 17.07 -8.20 1.41
CA TYR A 254 18.46 -8.62 1.44
C TYR A 254 18.83 -9.19 0.07
N ILE A 255 19.67 -8.47 -0.66
CA ILE A 255 19.99 -8.76 -2.07
C ILE A 255 21.47 -9.14 -2.20
N SER A 256 21.78 -10.18 -2.94
CA SER A 256 23.15 -10.63 -3.22
C SER A 256 23.97 -9.56 -3.95
N GLN A 257 25.29 -9.62 -3.83
CA GLN A 257 26.18 -8.64 -4.49
C GLN A 257 26.02 -8.59 -6.01
N LYS A 258 25.73 -9.72 -6.66
CA LYS A 258 25.49 -9.81 -8.10
C LYS A 258 24.26 -9.00 -8.49
N SER A 259 23.15 -9.25 -7.82
CA SER A 259 21.87 -8.56 -8.07
C SER A 259 21.91 -7.10 -7.61
N ASN A 260 22.63 -6.80 -6.52
CA ASN A 260 22.91 -5.43 -6.07
C ASN A 260 23.62 -4.60 -7.15
N SER A 261 24.56 -5.21 -7.90
CA SER A 261 25.24 -4.54 -9.00
C SER A 261 24.29 -4.24 -10.17
N TYR A 262 23.35 -5.13 -10.47
CA TYR A 262 22.31 -4.90 -11.48
C TYR A 262 21.36 -3.77 -11.06
N VAL A 263 20.94 -3.78 -9.80
CA VAL A 263 20.09 -2.76 -9.18
C VAL A 263 20.75 -1.38 -9.24
N ILE A 264 22.08 -1.29 -9.08
CA ILE A 264 22.79 0.00 -9.13
C ILE A 264 23.15 0.42 -10.57
N LYS A 265 23.51 -0.50 -11.47
CA LYS A 265 23.96 -0.17 -12.85
C LYS A 265 22.87 0.43 -13.73
N ASN A 266 21.60 0.07 -13.53
CA ASN A 266 20.47 0.70 -14.23
C ASN A 266 20.15 2.12 -13.72
N LEU A 267 21.14 2.85 -13.20
CA LEU A 267 21.03 4.27 -12.86
C LEU A 267 21.64 5.17 -13.96
N ALA A 268 22.43 4.59 -14.88
CA ALA A 268 23.18 5.33 -15.89
C ALA A 268 22.54 5.29 -17.30
N ALA A 269 21.31 4.77 -17.42
CA ALA A 269 20.64 4.57 -18.69
C ALA A 269 19.37 5.43 -18.87
N ASP A 270 19.01 6.25 -17.88
CA ASP A 270 17.88 7.20 -17.93
C ASP A 270 18.34 8.61 -17.58
#